data_AF-A0A7C1EZ26-F1
#
_entry.id   AF-A0A7C1EZ26-F1
#
_cell.length_a   1.000
_cell.length_b   1.000
_cell.length_c   1.000
_cell.angle_alpha   90.00
_cell.angle_beta   90.00
_cell.angle_gamma   90.00
#
_symmetry.space_group_name_H-M   'P 1'
#
loop_
_entity.id
_entity.type
_entity.pdbx_description
1 polymer ?
#
loop_
_entity_poly.entity_id
_entity_poly.type
_entity_poly.pdbx_seq_one_letter_code
_entity_poly.pdbx_strand_id
1 'polypeptide(L)'
;MTDDNRSAFSRLRRLQEHTLSNIPALIANRAMSSFTLHHEPQPEESTADVRVVVYPQDPFVSEPEVRLMSASDIRPELINARFRLRDSESQPAQPDEEGNYLYWPGTPEFDQVNAFYYATFTLRMYERYARRELPWSFPAPRVDIDPHAGSGVNAFYSESDRLLGFFGVEHNGTPFRAAQSADIVSHETAHAVLDGVRDLYNESFGLGAQGFHESFGDMTAVLVALHDDSLVQRLLSWTQGNLRLNNFIASIADHIGFAAKQSEAFETHVHEHTMYLRNCINDFKSAPFDQLPYRATNYDLELARESHNYSRLFTGAFYDVLVGVFEHLKTSMPERIALHRSRDMVGTMLMCAIECAPVGELDFSDMARAFLAAARVHHADTLDILKQVFDARGILSRADADAHIAYLEALPDLRLPEAINSALAAARFLETEVIPALKLPAESDLTPLAAYRNASGTAYLTFFSHRRITLKGKQYKQFDGSHVDAFGGLTLMFGADDRLQSVCYRPVTDSDVYQIGVQTRELIEHGLIATHINGSGLTPQSRMLTEKPKGLWIPELPPDAPLDLPVDAPPTPPKPSKLVKFPVIFDAIPRPLSGFKGYLESWRMRWQKR
;
A
#
# COMPACT_ATOMS: atom_id res chain seq x y z
N MET A 1 -23.79 -22.09 29.69
CA MET A 1 -23.20 -20.91 29.01
C MET A 1 -23.79 -19.67 29.65
N THR A 2 -22.97 -18.76 30.16
CA THR A 2 -23.38 -17.42 30.61
C THR A 2 -23.90 -16.60 29.42
N ASP A 3 -24.70 -15.55 29.65
CA ASP A 3 -25.24 -14.72 28.55
C ASP A 3 -24.13 -14.03 27.73
N ASP A 4 -23.01 -13.67 28.35
CA ASP A 4 -21.82 -13.14 27.64
C ASP A 4 -21.22 -14.15 26.66
N ASN A 5 -21.22 -15.44 27.03
CA ASN A 5 -20.78 -16.51 26.14
C ASN A 5 -21.73 -16.72 24.97
N ARG A 6 -23.02 -16.37 25.11
CA ARG A 6 -23.99 -16.42 24.00
C ARG A 6 -23.78 -15.25 23.04
N SER A 7 -23.50 -14.04 23.52
CA SER A 7 -23.23 -12.88 22.64
C SER A 7 -21.98 -13.09 21.79
N ALA A 8 -20.83 -13.42 22.42
CA ALA A 8 -19.58 -13.67 21.70
C ALA A 8 -19.71 -14.84 20.70
N PHE A 9 -20.39 -15.92 21.09
CA PHE A 9 -20.68 -17.03 20.19
C PHE A 9 -21.64 -16.64 19.06
N SER A 10 -22.61 -15.75 19.30
CA SER A 10 -23.52 -15.25 18.26
C SER A 10 -22.81 -14.38 17.21
N ARG A 11 -21.76 -13.63 17.59
CA ARG A 11 -20.94 -12.86 16.64
C ARG A 11 -20.03 -13.76 15.82
N LEU A 12 -19.37 -14.74 16.46
CA LEU A 12 -18.61 -15.77 15.75
C LEU A 12 -19.49 -16.64 14.85
N ARG A 13 -20.74 -16.90 15.28
CA ARG A 13 -21.73 -17.61 14.47
C ARG A 13 -22.24 -16.74 13.32
N ARG A 14 -22.46 -15.43 13.51
CA ARG A 14 -22.72 -14.48 12.40
C ARG A 14 -21.55 -14.46 11.41
N LEU A 15 -20.31 -14.55 11.88
CA LEU A 15 -19.10 -14.76 11.07
C LEU A 15 -19.19 -16.03 10.20
N GLN A 16 -19.79 -17.10 10.71
CA GLN A 16 -20.04 -18.37 10.00
C GLN A 16 -21.35 -18.40 9.19
N GLU A 17 -22.32 -17.51 9.48
CA GLU A 17 -23.64 -17.46 8.84
C GLU A 17 -23.70 -16.37 7.75
N HIS A 18 -22.84 -15.35 7.79
CA HIS A 18 -22.62 -14.36 6.71
C HIS A 18 -21.68 -14.86 5.61
N THR A 19 -21.54 -16.18 5.49
CA THR A 19 -20.78 -16.88 4.44
C THR A 19 -21.55 -16.81 3.11
N LEU A 20 -21.81 -15.62 2.60
CA LEU A 20 -22.16 -15.38 1.18
C LEU A 20 -21.00 -14.72 0.43
N SER A 21 -20.00 -14.23 1.17
CA SER A 21 -18.70 -13.79 0.68
C SER A 21 -17.62 -14.72 1.28
N ASN A 22 -16.62 -15.13 0.50
CA ASN A 22 -15.50 -15.96 1.01
C ASN A 22 -14.49 -15.15 1.84
N ILE A 23 -14.65 -13.82 1.88
CA ILE A 23 -13.78 -12.85 2.57
C ILE A 23 -13.67 -13.14 4.09
N PRO A 24 -14.77 -13.32 4.87
CA PRO A 24 -14.66 -13.56 6.31
C PRO A 24 -13.98 -14.88 6.67
N ALA A 25 -14.12 -15.92 5.84
CA ALA A 25 -13.48 -17.23 6.06
C ALA A 25 -11.97 -17.20 5.77
N LEU A 26 -11.53 -16.44 4.76
CA LEU A 26 -10.11 -16.24 4.45
C LEU A 26 -9.43 -15.30 5.44
N ILE A 27 -10.13 -14.23 5.85
CA ILE A 27 -9.70 -13.37 6.95
C ILE A 27 -9.58 -14.20 8.23
N ALA A 28 -10.51 -15.12 8.52
CA ALA A 28 -10.40 -16.01 9.68
C ALA A 28 -9.18 -16.97 9.60
N ASN A 29 -8.79 -17.43 8.41
CA ASN A 29 -7.57 -18.23 8.23
C ASN A 29 -6.29 -17.40 8.46
N ARG A 30 -6.27 -16.11 8.09
CA ARG A 30 -5.16 -15.18 8.40
C ARG A 30 -5.18 -14.73 9.87
N ALA A 31 -6.36 -14.61 10.47
CA ALA A 31 -6.52 -14.37 11.91
C ALA A 31 -5.79 -15.48 12.70
N MET A 32 -5.82 -16.73 12.25
CA MET A 32 -5.09 -17.80 12.95
C MET A 32 -3.56 -17.60 13.04
N SER A 33 -2.95 -16.81 12.16
CA SER A 33 -1.52 -16.46 12.22
C SER A 33 -1.22 -15.06 12.78
N SER A 34 -2.24 -14.23 12.98
CA SER A 34 -2.09 -12.79 13.32
C SER A 34 -2.65 -12.42 14.69
N PHE A 35 -2.94 -13.39 15.57
CA PHE A 35 -3.29 -13.19 16.99
C PHE A 35 -2.13 -13.57 17.92
N THR A 36 -0.94 -13.02 17.67
CA THR A 36 0.28 -13.24 18.47
C THR A 36 0.64 -11.96 19.23
N LEU A 37 0.24 -11.87 20.50
CA LEU A 37 0.67 -10.79 21.40
C LEU A 37 2.01 -11.05 22.11
N HIS A 38 2.70 -12.13 21.73
CA HIS A 38 4.08 -12.35 22.16
C HIS A 38 4.97 -11.27 21.57
N HIS A 39 6.00 -10.87 22.31
CA HIS A 39 7.01 -9.97 21.76
C HIS A 39 7.67 -10.62 20.56
N GLU A 40 7.47 -10.02 19.38
CA GLU A 40 8.20 -10.44 18.19
C GLU A 40 9.66 -10.00 18.33
N PRO A 41 10.63 -10.86 17.96
CA PRO A 41 12.03 -10.47 17.97
C PRO A 41 12.25 -9.30 17.01
N GLN A 42 13.22 -8.45 17.34
CA GLN A 42 13.69 -7.47 16.35
C GLN A 42 14.26 -8.21 15.14
N PRO A 43 14.13 -7.65 13.92
CA PRO A 43 14.83 -8.17 12.75
C PRO A 43 16.33 -8.34 13.06
N GLU A 44 16.90 -9.52 12.75
CA GLU A 44 18.32 -9.79 13.00
C GLU A 44 19.20 -8.86 12.17
N GLU A 45 20.12 -8.14 12.82
CA GLU A 45 21.17 -7.38 12.15
C GLU A 45 22.41 -8.26 11.97
N SER A 46 22.87 -8.41 10.72
CA SER A 46 24.16 -9.04 10.42
C SER A 46 25.29 -8.05 10.63
N THR A 47 26.44 -8.52 11.13
CA THR A 47 27.69 -7.75 11.15
C THR A 47 28.54 -7.95 9.89
N ALA A 48 28.15 -8.87 9.01
CA ALA A 48 28.79 -9.13 7.74
C ALA A 48 27.98 -8.53 6.59
N ASP A 49 28.67 -7.84 5.69
CA ASP A 49 28.09 -7.16 4.53
C ASP A 49 28.66 -7.72 3.22
N VAL A 50 27.85 -7.69 2.17
CA VAL A 50 28.27 -7.87 0.79
C VAL A 50 28.21 -6.53 0.06
N ARG A 51 29.06 -6.36 -0.96
CA ARG A 51 29.04 -5.19 -1.82
C ARG A 51 28.13 -5.44 -3.01
N VAL A 52 27.32 -4.44 -3.33
CA VAL A 52 26.46 -4.43 -4.51
C VAL A 52 26.67 -3.11 -5.25
N VAL A 53 26.57 -3.13 -6.58
CA VAL A 53 26.54 -1.89 -7.37
C VAL A 53 25.08 -1.59 -7.70
N VAL A 54 24.63 -0.38 -7.36
CA VAL A 54 23.24 0.08 -7.54
C VAL A 54 23.24 1.55 -7.97
N TYR A 55 22.11 2.02 -8.51
CA TYR A 55 21.88 3.46 -8.59
C TYR A 55 21.36 3.96 -7.24
N PRO A 56 22.04 4.91 -6.55
CA PRO A 56 21.55 5.48 -5.30
C PRO A 56 20.12 6.02 -5.41
N GLN A 57 19.76 6.55 -6.57
CA GLN A 57 18.39 6.95 -6.88
C GLN A 57 17.92 6.41 -8.21
N ASP A 58 18.45 6.93 -9.31
CA ASP A 58 18.11 6.50 -10.66
C ASP A 58 19.21 6.95 -11.66
N PRO A 59 19.17 6.48 -12.92
CA PRO A 59 20.17 6.83 -13.93
C PRO A 59 20.25 8.31 -14.33
N PHE A 60 19.24 9.13 -14.01
CA PHE A 60 19.26 10.57 -14.29
C PHE A 60 19.87 11.38 -13.15
N VAL A 61 19.65 10.95 -11.91
CA VAL A 61 20.03 11.72 -10.73
C VAL A 61 21.42 11.33 -10.23
N SER A 62 21.81 10.06 -10.40
CA SER A 62 23.01 9.50 -9.79
C SER A 62 23.78 8.57 -10.71
N GLU A 63 25.11 8.59 -10.58
CA GLU A 63 25.97 7.53 -11.12
C GLU A 63 25.80 6.24 -10.30
N PRO A 64 26.08 5.06 -10.89
CA PRO A 64 26.09 3.81 -10.14
C PRO A 64 27.20 3.84 -9.07
N GLU A 65 26.87 3.43 -7.86
CA GLU A 65 27.80 3.42 -6.73
C GLU A 65 27.78 2.08 -6.00
N VAL A 66 28.88 1.76 -5.31
CA VAL A 66 28.95 0.60 -4.44
C VAL A 66 28.18 0.89 -3.15
N ARG A 67 27.30 -0.03 -2.77
CA ARG A 67 26.57 -0.04 -1.50
C ARG A 67 26.80 -1.34 -0.74
N LEU A 68 26.54 -1.28 0.55
CA LEU A 68 26.58 -2.44 1.43
C LEU A 68 25.17 -2.98 1.58
N MET A 69 25.07 -4.30 1.53
CA MET A 69 23.88 -5.07 1.83
C MET A 69 24.24 -6.11 2.88
N SER A 70 23.36 -6.32 3.86
CA SER A 70 23.57 -7.37 4.87
C SER A 70 23.75 -8.73 4.19
N ALA A 71 24.80 -9.47 4.56
CA ALA A 71 25.03 -10.82 4.05
C ALA A 71 23.95 -11.83 4.46
N SER A 72 23.14 -11.54 5.49
CA SER A 72 21.97 -12.37 5.84
C SER A 72 20.79 -12.16 4.89
N ASP A 73 20.76 -11.02 4.19
CA ASP A 73 19.66 -10.57 3.35
C ASP A 73 19.85 -10.93 1.87
N ILE A 74 20.90 -11.66 1.53
CA ILE A 74 21.22 -12.07 0.17
C ILE A 74 21.96 -13.40 0.15
N ARG A 75 21.57 -14.26 -0.78
CA ARG A 75 22.20 -15.56 -1.06
C ARG A 75 22.34 -15.71 -2.58
N PRO A 76 23.16 -16.66 -3.07
CA PRO A 76 23.26 -16.96 -4.50
C PRO A 76 21.90 -17.06 -5.16
N GLU A 77 21.81 -16.59 -6.41
CA GLU A 77 20.55 -16.41 -7.17
C GLU A 77 19.61 -15.31 -6.66
N LEU A 78 20.10 -14.35 -5.86
CA LEU A 78 19.34 -13.20 -5.36
C LEU A 78 18.05 -13.64 -4.65
N ILE A 79 18.23 -14.39 -3.55
CA ILE A 79 17.13 -14.91 -2.72
C ILE A 79 17.40 -14.70 -1.23
N ASN A 80 16.39 -14.27 -0.49
CA ASN A 80 16.43 -14.20 0.98
C ASN A 80 15.17 -14.82 1.61
N ALA A 81 14.90 -14.50 2.88
CA ALA A 81 13.72 -15.03 3.57
C ALA A 81 12.40 -14.47 3.01
N ARG A 82 12.45 -13.26 2.43
CA ARG A 82 11.30 -12.40 2.13
C ARG A 82 11.09 -12.11 0.64
N PHE A 83 12.15 -12.22 -0.16
CA PHE A 83 12.15 -11.99 -1.61
C PHE A 83 12.88 -13.11 -2.35
N ARG A 84 12.50 -13.33 -3.61
CA ARG A 84 13.20 -14.19 -4.56
C ARG A 84 13.17 -13.57 -5.95
N LEU A 85 14.33 -13.46 -6.59
CA LEU A 85 14.39 -13.09 -7.99
C LEU A 85 13.77 -14.18 -8.90
N ARG A 86 12.94 -13.74 -9.84
CA ARG A 86 12.39 -14.52 -10.95
C ARG A 86 12.40 -13.68 -12.22
N ASP A 87 13.55 -13.60 -12.83
CA ASP A 87 13.72 -12.88 -14.09
C ASP A 87 13.18 -13.70 -15.26
N SER A 88 12.32 -13.09 -16.08
CA SER A 88 11.73 -13.75 -17.24
C SER A 88 12.64 -13.75 -18.49
N GLU A 89 13.62 -12.86 -18.55
CA GLU A 89 14.50 -12.63 -19.71
C GLU A 89 15.92 -13.17 -19.53
N SER A 90 16.42 -13.28 -18.29
CA SER A 90 17.82 -13.68 -18.05
C SER A 90 18.01 -14.61 -16.85
N GLN A 91 19.20 -15.23 -16.75
CA GLN A 91 19.53 -16.05 -15.58
C GLN A 91 19.83 -15.15 -14.37
N PRO A 92 19.57 -15.61 -13.13
CA PRO A 92 19.90 -14.85 -11.94
C PRO A 92 21.40 -14.53 -11.86
N ALA A 93 21.70 -13.29 -11.48
CA ALA A 93 23.04 -12.79 -11.20
C ALA A 93 23.72 -13.69 -10.17
N GLN A 94 25.02 -13.89 -10.37
CA GLN A 94 25.85 -14.71 -9.50
C GLN A 94 26.83 -13.82 -8.74
N PRO A 95 27.16 -14.16 -7.48
CA PRO A 95 28.19 -13.43 -6.77
C PRO A 95 29.59 -13.70 -7.37
N ASP A 96 30.51 -12.78 -7.16
CA ASP A 96 31.95 -12.99 -7.38
C ASP A 96 32.56 -13.94 -6.33
N GLU A 97 33.88 -14.19 -6.43
CA GLU A 97 34.60 -15.10 -5.51
C GLU A 97 34.53 -14.63 -4.04
N GLU A 98 34.37 -13.32 -3.82
CA GLU A 98 34.22 -12.70 -2.51
C GLU A 98 32.75 -12.58 -2.04
N GLY A 99 31.78 -13.04 -2.83
CA GLY A 99 30.35 -12.98 -2.47
C GLY A 99 29.64 -11.70 -2.87
N ASN A 100 30.28 -10.79 -3.61
CA ASN A 100 29.72 -9.49 -4.00
C ASN A 100 29.01 -9.56 -5.36
N TYR A 101 28.14 -8.58 -5.61
CA TYR A 101 27.40 -8.44 -6.86
C TYR A 101 27.77 -7.12 -7.54
N LEU A 102 28.92 -7.11 -8.23
CA LEU A 102 29.53 -5.90 -8.81
C LEU A 102 29.24 -5.76 -10.32
N TYR A 103 27.97 -5.82 -10.68
CA TYR A 103 27.52 -5.63 -12.06
C TYR A 103 27.35 -4.14 -12.36
N TRP A 104 27.77 -3.68 -13.53
CA TRP A 104 27.63 -2.27 -13.94
C TRP A 104 26.41 -2.10 -14.86
N PRO A 105 25.83 -0.89 -14.94
CA PRO A 105 24.70 -0.62 -15.82
C PRO A 105 24.94 -1.06 -17.27
N GLY A 106 23.88 -1.53 -17.91
CA GLY A 106 23.92 -2.06 -19.28
C GLY A 106 23.93 -3.59 -19.35
N THR A 107 23.87 -4.29 -18.21
CA THR A 107 23.66 -5.74 -18.15
C THR A 107 22.36 -6.09 -17.40
N PRO A 108 21.68 -7.21 -17.74
CA PRO A 108 20.48 -7.64 -17.02
C PRO A 108 20.73 -7.88 -15.53
N GLU A 109 21.92 -8.37 -15.17
CA GLU A 109 22.30 -8.64 -13.78
C GLU A 109 22.33 -7.39 -12.91
N PHE A 110 22.69 -6.23 -13.48
CA PHE A 110 22.60 -4.97 -12.75
C PHE A 110 21.14 -4.65 -12.36
N ASP A 111 20.20 -4.79 -13.30
CA ASP A 111 18.77 -4.52 -13.07
C ASP A 111 18.21 -5.45 -11.98
N GLN A 112 18.64 -6.72 -11.99
CA GLN A 112 18.30 -7.70 -10.96
C GLN A 112 18.84 -7.33 -9.58
N VAL A 113 20.11 -6.94 -9.48
CA VAL A 113 20.75 -6.55 -8.23
C VAL A 113 20.11 -5.28 -7.67
N ASN A 114 19.87 -4.28 -8.52
CA ASN A 114 19.24 -3.02 -8.13
C ASN A 114 17.82 -3.24 -7.59
N ALA A 115 16.98 -3.98 -8.32
CA ALA A 115 15.61 -4.29 -7.88
C ALA A 115 15.59 -5.12 -6.59
N PHE A 116 16.44 -6.14 -6.49
CA PHE A 116 16.53 -6.98 -5.29
C PHE A 116 17.00 -6.19 -4.05
N TYR A 117 17.99 -5.32 -4.24
CA TYR A 117 18.53 -4.45 -3.19
C TYR A 117 17.44 -3.54 -2.63
N TYR A 118 16.77 -2.75 -3.47
CA TYR A 118 15.79 -1.77 -3.00
C TYR A 118 14.49 -2.39 -2.48
N ALA A 119 14.04 -3.52 -3.04
CA ALA A 119 12.92 -4.26 -2.46
C ALA A 119 13.26 -4.74 -1.03
N THR A 120 14.44 -5.31 -0.85
CA THR A 120 14.89 -5.76 0.47
C THR A 120 15.10 -4.59 1.42
N PHE A 121 15.76 -3.52 0.97
CA PHE A 121 16.00 -2.31 1.75
C PHE A 121 14.69 -1.68 2.24
N THR A 122 13.71 -1.53 1.36
CA THR A 122 12.41 -0.93 1.67
C THR A 122 11.68 -1.71 2.75
N LEU A 123 11.61 -3.04 2.64
CA LEU A 123 11.00 -3.87 3.68
C LEU A 123 11.75 -3.72 5.02
N ARG A 124 13.08 -3.83 5.01
CA ARG A 124 13.89 -3.71 6.23
C ARG A 124 13.75 -2.34 6.90
N MET A 125 13.65 -1.27 6.12
CA MET A 125 13.36 0.07 6.63
C MET A 125 12.05 0.08 7.42
N TYR A 126 10.98 -0.45 6.84
CA TYR A 126 9.67 -0.48 7.52
C TYR A 126 9.64 -1.42 8.72
N GLU A 127 10.29 -2.59 8.66
CA GLU A 127 10.40 -3.50 9.81
C GLU A 127 11.16 -2.86 10.99
N ARG A 128 12.18 -2.03 10.70
CA ARG A 128 12.87 -1.24 11.73
C ARG A 128 11.97 -0.18 12.34
N TYR A 129 11.17 0.53 11.54
CA TYR A 129 10.21 1.51 12.06
C TYR A 129 9.07 0.83 12.84
N ALA A 130 8.59 -0.32 12.37
CA ALA A 130 7.53 -1.10 13.02
C ALA A 130 8.01 -1.83 14.28
N ARG A 131 9.33 -2.04 14.40
CA ARG A 131 9.98 -2.82 15.48
C ARG A 131 9.50 -4.26 15.51
N ARG A 132 9.25 -4.84 14.34
CA ARG A 132 8.78 -6.21 14.14
C ARG A 132 8.88 -6.60 12.66
N GLU A 133 8.78 -7.90 12.38
CA GLU A 133 8.58 -8.34 11.00
C GLU A 133 7.17 -7.97 10.51
N LEU A 134 7.07 -7.50 9.28
CA LEU A 134 5.77 -7.14 8.69
C LEU A 134 5.19 -8.33 7.93
N PRO A 135 3.89 -8.64 8.07
CA PRO A 135 3.27 -9.73 7.32
C PRO A 135 3.16 -9.38 5.84
N TRP A 136 3.00 -10.40 5.00
CA TRP A 136 2.47 -10.23 3.66
C TRP A 136 0.95 -10.41 3.67
N SER A 137 0.29 -9.78 2.70
CA SER A 137 -1.14 -9.96 2.46
C SER A 137 -1.44 -11.29 1.76
N PHE A 138 -0.63 -12.33 1.97
CA PHE A 138 -0.87 -13.67 1.43
C PHE A 138 -0.08 -14.70 2.23
N PRO A 139 -0.54 -15.97 2.28
CA PRO A 139 0.07 -17.02 3.10
C PRO A 139 1.30 -17.64 2.40
N ALA A 140 2.26 -16.82 2.00
CA ALA A 140 3.53 -17.27 1.43
C ALA A 140 4.69 -16.47 2.03
N PRO A 141 5.88 -17.07 2.19
CA PRO A 141 6.99 -16.39 2.85
C PRO A 141 7.63 -15.29 2.00
N ARG A 142 7.43 -15.33 0.67
CA ARG A 142 8.17 -14.50 -0.28
C ARG A 142 7.30 -13.84 -1.33
N VAL A 143 7.71 -12.63 -1.71
CA VAL A 143 7.35 -11.94 -2.96
C VAL A 143 8.40 -12.30 -4.01
N ASP A 144 7.97 -12.60 -5.24
CA ASP A 144 8.86 -12.76 -6.39
C ASP A 144 9.17 -11.38 -7.02
N ILE A 145 10.38 -11.21 -7.57
CA ILE A 145 10.82 -9.97 -8.23
C ILE A 145 11.20 -10.30 -9.68
N ASP A 146 10.55 -9.67 -10.66
CA ASP A 146 10.88 -9.76 -12.08
C ASP A 146 11.30 -8.37 -12.63
N PRO A 147 12.61 -8.11 -12.74
CA PRO A 147 13.15 -6.85 -13.27
C PRO A 147 12.83 -6.60 -14.74
N HIS A 148 12.41 -7.64 -15.46
CA HIS A 148 12.18 -7.62 -16.90
C HIS A 148 10.80 -8.20 -17.24
N ALA A 149 9.77 -7.86 -16.45
CA ALA A 149 8.43 -8.43 -16.54
C ALA A 149 7.68 -8.10 -17.84
N GLY A 150 8.19 -7.15 -18.65
CA GLY A 150 7.58 -6.80 -19.93
C GLY A 150 8.13 -5.52 -20.55
N SER A 151 7.51 -5.14 -21.67
CA SER A 151 7.87 -3.93 -22.42
C SER A 151 6.91 -2.78 -22.16
N GLY A 152 7.44 -1.57 -22.00
CA GLY A 152 6.67 -0.34 -21.78
C GLY A 152 7.24 0.51 -20.64
N VAL A 153 6.50 1.57 -20.32
CA VAL A 153 6.87 2.57 -19.31
C VAL A 153 5.98 2.35 -18.09
N ASN A 154 6.27 1.32 -17.29
CA ASN A 154 5.45 0.95 -16.14
C ASN A 154 6.20 0.06 -15.13
N ALA A 155 5.66 -0.01 -13.91
CA ALA A 155 5.98 -1.01 -12.90
C ALA A 155 4.70 -1.40 -12.17
N PHE A 156 4.70 -2.53 -11.45
CA PHE A 156 3.54 -2.92 -10.65
C PHE A 156 3.90 -3.91 -9.56
N TYR A 157 3.21 -3.80 -8.43
CA TYR A 157 2.94 -4.88 -7.51
C TYR A 157 1.67 -5.64 -7.92
N SER A 158 1.74 -6.97 -7.93
CA SER A 158 0.59 -7.86 -8.08
C SER A 158 0.50 -8.74 -6.84
N GLU A 159 -0.51 -8.47 -6.02
CA GLU A 159 -0.80 -9.25 -4.82
C GLU A 159 -1.10 -10.72 -5.18
N SER A 160 -1.94 -10.95 -6.20
CA SER A 160 -2.39 -12.28 -6.60
C SER A 160 -1.26 -13.16 -7.14
N ASP A 161 -0.33 -12.55 -7.88
CA ASP A 161 0.84 -13.26 -8.41
C ASP A 161 1.99 -13.31 -7.41
N ARG A 162 1.92 -12.46 -6.37
CA ARG A 162 2.97 -12.21 -5.38
C ARG A 162 4.24 -11.73 -6.08
N LEU A 163 4.09 -10.72 -6.93
CA LEU A 163 5.11 -10.30 -7.88
C LEU A 163 5.32 -8.78 -7.83
N LEU A 164 6.58 -8.36 -7.77
CA LEU A 164 7.03 -7.03 -8.19
C LEU A 164 7.53 -7.15 -9.64
N GLY A 165 6.85 -6.50 -10.57
CA GLY A 165 7.15 -6.57 -12.01
C GLY A 165 7.56 -5.21 -12.56
N PHE A 166 8.67 -5.17 -13.28
CA PHE A 166 9.24 -3.95 -13.83
C PHE A 166 9.32 -4.03 -15.35
N PHE A 167 8.90 -2.97 -16.05
CA PHE A 167 8.98 -2.92 -17.51
C PHE A 167 10.18 -2.11 -17.99
N GLY A 168 10.54 -2.36 -19.25
CA GLY A 168 11.54 -1.58 -19.97
C GLY A 168 11.10 -1.14 -21.35
N VAL A 169 11.65 -0.04 -21.83
CA VAL A 169 11.49 0.42 -23.22
C VAL A 169 12.83 0.88 -23.75
N GLU A 170 13.05 0.71 -25.05
CA GLU A 170 14.21 1.30 -25.73
C GLU A 170 13.74 2.49 -26.56
N HIS A 171 14.43 3.62 -26.42
CA HIS A 171 14.20 4.80 -27.25
C HIS A 171 15.52 5.30 -27.83
N ASN A 172 15.61 5.40 -29.15
CA ASN A 172 16.82 5.78 -29.90
C ASN A 172 18.09 5.02 -29.46
N GLY A 173 17.98 3.72 -29.20
CA GLY A 173 19.09 2.87 -28.75
C GLY A 173 19.48 3.04 -27.28
N THR A 174 18.75 3.86 -26.51
CA THR A 174 18.93 4.02 -25.06
C THR A 174 17.86 3.20 -24.33
N PRO A 175 18.24 2.20 -23.51
CA PRO A 175 17.28 1.46 -22.70
C PRO A 175 16.86 2.25 -21.46
N PHE A 176 15.56 2.32 -21.21
CA PHE A 176 14.95 2.84 -19.99
C PHE A 176 14.30 1.67 -19.25
N ARG A 177 14.75 1.43 -18.02
CA ARG A 177 14.36 0.25 -17.24
C ARG A 177 13.83 0.68 -15.87
N ALA A 178 12.58 0.33 -15.57
CA ALA A 178 11.95 0.67 -14.28
C ALA A 178 12.73 0.07 -13.09
N ALA A 179 13.29 -1.13 -13.27
CA ALA A 179 14.08 -1.84 -12.26
C ALA A 179 15.37 -1.11 -11.84
N GLN A 180 15.85 -0.15 -12.63
CA GLN A 180 17.03 0.66 -12.32
C GLN A 180 16.71 1.86 -11.42
N SER A 181 15.43 2.15 -11.18
CA SER A 181 14.98 3.31 -10.41
C SER A 181 14.65 2.88 -8.97
N ALA A 182 15.44 3.34 -8.00
CA ALA A 182 15.27 3.03 -6.59
C ALA A 182 13.90 3.47 -6.06
N ASP A 183 13.45 4.66 -6.46
CA ASP A 183 12.15 5.22 -6.11
C ASP A 183 10.99 4.35 -6.61
N ILE A 184 11.04 3.86 -7.85
CA ILE A 184 10.00 3.00 -8.44
C ILE A 184 9.99 1.62 -7.79
N VAL A 185 11.16 1.00 -7.61
CA VAL A 185 11.25 -0.29 -6.90
C VAL A 185 10.71 -0.16 -5.47
N SER A 186 11.04 0.93 -4.79
CA SER A 186 10.58 1.21 -3.43
C SER A 186 9.08 1.48 -3.39
N HIS A 187 8.53 2.22 -4.37
CA HIS A 187 7.09 2.48 -4.52
C HIS A 187 6.30 1.17 -4.65
N GLU A 188 6.69 0.29 -5.57
CA GLU A 188 5.99 -0.99 -5.75
C GLU A 188 6.15 -1.91 -4.53
N THR A 189 7.32 -1.91 -3.90
CA THR A 189 7.53 -2.66 -2.66
C THR A 189 6.67 -2.12 -1.51
N ALA A 190 6.44 -0.80 -1.47
CA ALA A 190 5.59 -0.16 -0.49
C ALA A 190 4.14 -0.64 -0.59
N HIS A 191 3.62 -0.88 -1.80
CA HIS A 191 2.30 -1.48 -1.97
C HIS A 191 2.20 -2.85 -1.28
N ALA A 192 3.20 -3.72 -1.48
CA ALA A 192 3.25 -5.03 -0.83
C ALA A 192 3.31 -4.92 0.71
N VAL A 193 4.05 -3.94 1.24
CA VAL A 193 4.13 -3.65 2.67
C VAL A 193 2.79 -3.15 3.21
N LEU A 194 2.17 -2.18 2.53
CA LEU A 194 0.90 -1.60 2.95
C LEU A 194 -0.20 -2.64 2.96
N ASP A 195 -0.29 -3.48 1.94
CA ASP A 195 -1.30 -4.54 1.86
C ASP A 195 -1.09 -5.58 2.95
N GLY A 196 0.16 -5.87 3.31
CA GLY A 196 0.45 -6.70 4.48
C GLY A 196 -0.14 -6.15 5.79
N VAL A 197 -0.07 -4.83 5.99
CA VAL A 197 -0.48 -4.16 7.24
C VAL A 197 -1.97 -3.74 7.24
N ARG A 198 -2.50 -3.39 6.05
CA ARG A 198 -3.82 -2.80 5.79
C ARG A 198 -4.42 -3.35 4.49
N ASP A 199 -4.48 -4.66 4.42
CA ASP A 199 -5.08 -5.49 3.37
C ASP A 199 -6.40 -4.94 2.76
N LEU A 200 -7.34 -4.48 3.60
CA LEU A 200 -8.64 -3.99 3.12
C LEU A 200 -8.57 -2.64 2.41
N TYR A 201 -7.43 -1.94 2.42
CA TYR A 201 -7.23 -0.77 1.57
C TYR A 201 -7.13 -1.19 0.10
N ASN A 202 -6.51 -2.34 -0.16
CA ASN A 202 -6.45 -2.87 -1.51
C ASN A 202 -7.83 -3.38 -1.99
N GLU A 203 -8.77 -3.70 -1.11
CA GLU A 203 -10.12 -4.09 -1.53
C GLU A 203 -11.05 -2.89 -1.81
N SER A 204 -10.61 -1.68 -1.45
CA SER A 204 -11.44 -0.48 -1.50
C SER A 204 -11.56 0.10 -2.91
N PHE A 205 -12.80 0.48 -3.28
CA PHE A 205 -13.11 1.37 -4.40
C PHE A 205 -13.23 2.83 -3.96
N GLY A 206 -12.96 3.15 -2.70
CA GLY A 206 -13.00 4.49 -2.11
C GLY A 206 -11.81 5.35 -2.55
N LEU A 207 -12.02 6.66 -2.60
CA LEU A 207 -11.04 7.61 -3.14
C LEU A 207 -9.87 7.78 -2.17
N GLY A 208 -10.17 7.92 -0.88
CA GLY A 208 -9.15 8.13 0.14
C GLY A 208 -8.21 6.92 0.29
N ALA A 209 -8.75 5.70 0.35
CA ALA A 209 -7.94 4.48 0.43
C ALA A 209 -7.04 4.32 -0.81
N GLN A 210 -7.58 4.46 -2.02
CA GLN A 210 -6.79 4.34 -3.25
C GLN A 210 -5.74 5.47 -3.39
N GLY A 211 -6.11 6.72 -3.09
CA GLY A 211 -5.17 7.84 -3.13
C GLY A 211 -4.07 7.71 -2.07
N PHE A 212 -4.39 7.19 -0.88
CA PHE A 212 -3.39 6.94 0.14
C PHE A 212 -2.45 5.79 -0.26
N HIS A 213 -2.96 4.75 -0.91
CA HIS A 213 -2.16 3.61 -1.40
C HIS A 213 -1.04 4.07 -2.34
N GLU A 214 -1.36 4.95 -3.28
CA GLU A 214 -0.38 5.60 -4.16
C GLU A 214 0.53 6.57 -3.41
N SER A 215 -0.02 7.34 -2.47
CA SER A 215 0.78 8.28 -1.67
C SER A 215 1.80 7.54 -0.80
N PHE A 216 1.45 6.36 -0.29
CA PHE A 216 2.35 5.53 0.50
C PHE A 216 3.57 5.09 -0.30
N GLY A 217 3.40 4.74 -1.58
CA GLY A 217 4.51 4.49 -2.48
C GLY A 217 5.42 5.71 -2.65
N ASP A 218 4.86 6.89 -2.95
CA ASP A 218 5.63 8.12 -3.11
C ASP A 218 6.38 8.51 -1.82
N MET A 219 5.72 8.44 -0.67
CA MET A 219 6.32 8.73 0.64
C MET A 219 7.47 7.76 0.95
N THR A 220 7.33 6.48 0.56
CA THR A 220 8.36 5.47 0.73
C THR A 220 9.59 5.78 -0.12
N ALA A 221 9.40 6.17 -1.38
CA ALA A 221 10.50 6.56 -2.26
C ALA A 221 11.33 7.70 -1.65
N VAL A 222 10.68 8.73 -1.11
CA VAL A 222 11.34 9.83 -0.38
C VAL A 222 12.14 9.31 0.81
N LEU A 223 11.53 8.46 1.65
CA LEU A 223 12.20 7.93 2.85
C LEU A 223 13.42 7.07 2.49
N VAL A 224 13.29 6.18 1.49
CA VAL A 224 14.38 5.32 1.02
C VAL A 224 15.54 6.16 0.50
N ALA A 225 15.28 7.16 -0.34
CA ALA A 225 16.33 8.02 -0.86
C ALA A 225 17.05 8.82 0.25
N LEU A 226 16.34 9.22 1.31
CA LEU A 226 16.93 9.89 2.48
C LEU A 226 17.72 8.95 3.41
N HIS A 227 17.69 7.63 3.19
CA HIS A 227 18.62 6.70 3.83
C HIS A 227 20.00 6.68 3.18
N ASP A 228 20.12 7.17 1.94
CA ASP A 228 21.41 7.27 1.27
C ASP A 228 22.14 8.57 1.65
N ASP A 229 23.31 8.42 2.28
CA ASP A 229 24.08 9.56 2.75
C ASP A 229 24.64 10.45 1.62
N SER A 230 24.98 9.84 0.48
CA SER A 230 25.49 10.58 -0.67
C SER A 230 24.38 11.48 -1.25
N LEU A 231 23.14 10.99 -1.28
CA LEU A 231 21.98 11.76 -1.72
C LEU A 231 21.63 12.85 -0.71
N VAL A 232 21.69 12.58 0.60
CA VAL A 232 21.49 13.60 1.64
C VAL A 232 22.50 14.75 1.50
N GLN A 233 23.78 14.44 1.33
CA GLN A 233 24.81 15.48 1.14
C GLN A 233 24.57 16.28 -0.15
N ARG A 234 24.25 15.59 -1.25
CA ARG A 234 23.96 16.21 -2.54
C ARG A 234 22.72 17.10 -2.47
N LEU A 235 21.65 16.65 -1.81
CA LEU A 235 20.43 17.40 -1.62
C LEU A 235 20.69 18.70 -0.86
N LEU A 236 21.41 18.63 0.27
CA LEU A 236 21.74 19.81 1.07
C LEU A 236 22.62 20.79 0.29
N SER A 237 23.61 20.28 -0.45
CA SER A 237 24.43 21.11 -1.33
C SER A 237 23.63 21.75 -2.47
N TRP A 238 22.70 21.01 -3.07
CA TRP A 238 21.87 21.49 -4.17
C TRP A 238 20.89 22.58 -3.72
N THR A 239 20.24 22.34 -2.58
CA THR A 239 19.18 23.21 -2.04
C THR A 239 19.71 24.30 -1.12
N GLN A 240 21.00 24.29 -0.78
CA GLN A 240 21.60 25.15 0.24
C GLN A 240 20.80 25.11 1.56
N GLY A 241 20.37 23.91 1.95
CA GLY A 241 19.58 23.68 3.17
C GLY A 241 18.11 24.13 3.10
N ASN A 242 17.59 24.55 1.94
CA ASN A 242 16.18 24.89 1.74
C ASN A 242 15.47 23.82 0.91
N LEU A 243 14.93 22.81 1.59
CA LEU A 243 14.26 21.65 0.96
C LEU A 243 12.94 22.00 0.25
N ARG A 244 12.46 23.24 0.34
CA ARG A 244 11.28 23.72 -0.43
C ARG A 244 11.64 24.10 -1.87
N LEU A 245 12.93 24.20 -2.20
CA LEU A 245 13.37 24.37 -3.58
C LEU A 245 13.26 23.05 -4.34
N ASN A 246 12.95 23.14 -5.64
CA ASN A 246 12.90 21.98 -6.52
C ASN A 246 14.16 21.13 -6.38
N ASN A 247 13.96 19.85 -6.10
CA ASN A 247 15.03 18.91 -5.86
C ASN A 247 14.63 17.50 -6.30
N PHE A 248 15.65 16.68 -6.50
CA PHE A 248 15.50 15.33 -7.03
C PHE A 248 14.85 14.36 -6.04
N ILE A 249 14.86 14.61 -4.72
CA ILE A 249 14.18 13.75 -3.74
C ILE A 249 12.66 13.96 -3.79
N ALA A 250 12.22 15.18 -4.05
CA ALA A 250 10.80 15.51 -4.18
C ALA A 250 10.18 15.09 -5.53
N SER A 251 11.02 14.75 -6.51
CA SER A 251 10.57 14.39 -7.86
C SER A 251 10.51 12.86 -7.95
N ILE A 252 9.33 12.32 -8.25
CA ILE A 252 9.06 10.87 -8.22
C ILE A 252 8.95 10.35 -9.65
N ALA A 253 9.69 9.26 -9.90
CA ALA A 253 9.76 8.51 -11.15
C ALA A 253 10.27 9.33 -12.35
N ASP A 254 11.25 10.21 -12.14
CA ASP A 254 11.86 11.06 -13.18
C ASP A 254 12.44 10.24 -14.35
N HIS A 255 12.99 9.06 -14.05
CA HIS A 255 13.54 8.16 -15.07
C HIS A 255 12.48 7.66 -16.06
N ILE A 256 11.31 7.27 -15.55
CA ILE A 256 10.18 6.81 -16.36
C ILE A 256 9.40 7.99 -16.94
N GLY A 257 9.29 9.12 -16.24
CA GLY A 257 8.65 10.33 -16.74
C GLY A 257 9.33 10.88 -18.00
N PHE A 258 10.66 10.86 -18.05
CA PHE A 258 11.40 11.19 -19.27
C PHE A 258 11.18 10.18 -20.40
N ALA A 259 11.25 8.88 -20.10
CA ALA A 259 11.01 7.83 -21.09
C ALA A 259 9.58 7.90 -21.66
N ALA A 260 8.59 8.22 -20.82
CA ALA A 260 7.19 8.41 -21.20
C ALA A 260 7.06 9.52 -22.26
N LYS A 261 7.72 10.67 -22.05
CA LYS A 261 7.74 11.79 -23.02
C LYS A 261 8.28 11.39 -24.39
N GLN A 262 9.26 10.51 -24.42
CA GLN A 262 9.91 10.07 -25.64
C GLN A 262 9.10 9.00 -26.38
N SER A 263 8.05 8.45 -25.77
CA SER A 263 7.18 7.44 -26.37
C SER A 263 5.88 8.06 -26.88
N GLU A 264 5.52 7.83 -28.16
CA GLU A 264 4.23 8.24 -28.74
C GLU A 264 3.01 7.69 -27.96
N ALA A 265 3.21 6.66 -27.13
CA ALA A 265 2.17 6.01 -26.34
C ALA A 265 1.72 6.78 -25.09
N PHE A 266 2.49 7.79 -24.63
CA PHE A 266 2.26 8.48 -23.34
C PHE A 266 2.12 10.00 -23.44
N GLU A 267 1.98 10.58 -24.64
CA GLU A 267 1.78 12.03 -24.89
C GLU A 267 0.62 12.66 -24.07
N THR A 268 -0.23 11.86 -23.41
CA THR A 268 -1.40 12.34 -22.64
C THR A 268 -1.18 12.51 -21.13
N HIS A 269 -0.10 11.99 -20.53
CA HIS A 269 0.07 12.00 -19.06
C HIS A 269 1.32 12.73 -18.54
N VAL A 270 2.28 13.09 -19.40
CA VAL A 270 3.44 13.90 -19.03
C VAL A 270 3.47 15.13 -19.92
N HIS A 271 3.22 16.30 -19.34
CA HIS A 271 3.21 17.57 -20.08
C HIS A 271 4.63 17.97 -20.53
N GLU A 272 4.72 18.80 -21.57
CA GLU A 272 5.96 19.23 -22.25
C GLU A 272 7.09 19.69 -21.30
N HIS A 273 6.79 20.14 -20.07
CA HIS A 273 7.73 20.85 -19.19
C HIS A 273 8.19 20.11 -17.91
N THR A 274 7.75 18.88 -17.61
CA THR A 274 8.15 18.15 -16.37
C THR A 274 8.85 16.81 -16.64
N MET A 275 9.93 16.47 -15.93
CA MET A 275 10.67 15.20 -16.13
C MET A 275 10.14 14.06 -15.26
N TYR A 276 9.39 14.40 -14.20
CA TYR A 276 8.80 13.50 -13.20
C TYR A 276 7.36 13.12 -13.51
N LEU A 277 6.88 12.02 -12.92
CA LEU A 277 5.45 11.68 -12.94
C LEU A 277 4.68 12.43 -11.86
N ARG A 278 5.29 12.64 -10.68
CA ARG A 278 4.70 13.37 -9.56
C ARG A 278 5.78 14.17 -8.81
N ASN A 279 5.36 15.23 -8.12
CA ASN A 279 6.25 16.05 -7.31
C ASN A 279 5.62 16.31 -5.93
N CYS A 280 6.39 16.05 -4.89
CA CYS A 280 6.02 16.29 -3.50
C CYS A 280 5.90 17.80 -3.20
N ILE A 281 6.65 18.65 -3.92
CA ILE A 281 6.55 20.11 -3.83
C ILE A 281 5.40 20.57 -4.71
N ASN A 282 4.23 20.73 -4.10
CA ASN A 282 3.02 21.24 -4.74
C ASN A 282 2.18 22.04 -3.72
N ASP A 283 1.19 22.81 -4.18
CA ASP A 283 0.31 23.62 -3.34
C ASP A 283 -1.12 23.07 -3.24
N PHE A 284 -1.32 21.77 -3.56
CA PHE A 284 -2.65 21.17 -3.54
C PHE A 284 -3.29 21.25 -2.15
N LYS A 285 -4.61 21.50 -2.17
CA LYS A 285 -5.47 21.49 -0.99
C LYS A 285 -6.65 20.55 -1.21
N SER A 286 -7.19 20.03 -0.12
CA SER A 286 -8.41 19.24 -0.15
C SER A 286 -9.55 20.01 -0.81
N ALA A 287 -10.29 19.31 -1.67
CA ALA A 287 -11.46 19.82 -2.35
C ALA A 287 -12.63 18.86 -2.15
N PRO A 288 -13.89 19.35 -2.11
CA PRO A 288 -15.06 18.49 -2.04
C PRO A 288 -15.08 17.47 -3.18
N PHE A 289 -15.47 16.22 -2.87
CA PHE A 289 -15.45 15.09 -3.81
C PHE A 289 -16.14 15.39 -5.15
N ASP A 290 -17.29 16.05 -5.12
CA ASP A 290 -18.09 16.37 -6.31
C ASP A 290 -17.48 17.47 -7.20
N GLN A 291 -16.50 18.22 -6.68
CA GLN A 291 -15.78 19.27 -7.43
C GLN A 291 -14.54 18.72 -8.14
N LEU A 292 -14.09 17.53 -7.77
CA LEU A 292 -12.99 16.87 -8.45
C LEU A 292 -13.50 16.29 -9.79
N PRO A 293 -12.81 16.47 -10.93
CA PRO A 293 -13.10 15.68 -12.11
C PRO A 293 -12.60 14.24 -11.93
N TYR A 294 -13.04 13.29 -12.77
CA TYR A 294 -12.46 11.94 -12.75
C TYR A 294 -10.97 11.97 -13.13
N ARG A 295 -10.62 12.68 -14.22
CA ARG A 295 -9.23 12.94 -14.64
C ARG A 295 -8.98 14.45 -14.70
N ALA A 296 -7.77 14.85 -14.34
CA ALA A 296 -7.35 16.23 -14.47
C ALA A 296 -7.17 16.59 -15.95
N THR A 297 -7.41 17.86 -16.27
CA THR A 297 -7.06 18.42 -17.60
C THR A 297 -5.66 19.00 -17.60
N ASN A 298 -5.23 19.53 -16.46
CA ASN A 298 -3.86 19.92 -16.20
C ASN A 298 -3.38 19.19 -14.95
N TYR A 299 -2.54 18.17 -15.13
CA TYR A 299 -2.06 17.38 -14.01
C TYR A 299 -1.29 18.26 -13.03
N ASP A 300 -0.44 19.18 -13.46
CA ASP A 300 0.38 20.00 -12.54
C ASP A 300 -0.43 20.91 -11.60
N LEU A 301 -1.65 21.29 -11.98
CA LEU A 301 -2.44 22.32 -11.28
C LEU A 301 -3.78 21.83 -10.71
N GLU A 302 -4.26 20.65 -11.12
CA GLU A 302 -5.59 20.16 -10.75
C GLU A 302 -5.55 18.80 -10.04
N LEU A 303 -6.25 18.70 -8.91
CA LEU A 303 -6.61 17.41 -8.31
C LEU A 303 -7.77 16.76 -9.08
N ALA A 304 -7.77 15.43 -9.14
CA ALA A 304 -8.82 14.62 -9.74
C ALA A 304 -9.08 13.35 -8.90
N ARG A 305 -10.16 12.62 -9.19
CA ARG A 305 -10.51 11.36 -8.50
C ARG A 305 -9.66 10.16 -8.93
N GLU A 306 -8.85 10.28 -9.98
CA GLU A 306 -7.85 9.26 -10.31
C GLU A 306 -6.84 9.13 -9.16
N SER A 307 -6.55 7.90 -8.73
CA SER A 307 -5.82 7.60 -7.49
C SER A 307 -4.42 8.22 -7.45
N HIS A 308 -3.64 8.11 -8.53
CA HIS A 308 -2.30 8.69 -8.63
C HIS A 308 -2.35 10.22 -8.65
N ASN A 309 -3.42 10.80 -9.18
CA ASN A 309 -3.60 12.25 -9.15
C ASN A 309 -3.97 12.73 -7.74
N TYR A 310 -4.94 12.08 -7.09
CA TYR A 310 -5.42 12.45 -5.76
C TYR A 310 -4.35 12.28 -4.68
N SER A 311 -3.48 11.27 -4.82
CA SER A 311 -2.40 10.97 -3.88
C SER A 311 -1.47 12.14 -3.61
N ARG A 312 -1.27 13.01 -4.59
CA ARG A 312 -0.34 14.15 -4.56
C ARG A 312 -0.63 15.14 -3.45
N LEU A 313 -1.89 15.24 -3.03
CA LEU A 313 -2.30 16.04 -1.87
C LEU A 313 -1.65 15.51 -0.58
N PHE A 314 -1.76 14.21 -0.32
CA PHE A 314 -1.20 13.63 0.91
C PHE A 314 0.32 13.48 0.81
N THR A 315 0.86 13.14 -0.38
CA THR A 315 2.30 13.11 -0.63
C THR A 315 2.95 14.48 -0.36
N GLY A 316 2.31 15.56 -0.82
CA GLY A 316 2.81 16.92 -0.56
C GLY A 316 2.68 17.33 0.90
N ALA A 317 1.58 16.96 1.58
CA ALA A 317 1.44 17.18 3.01
C ALA A 317 2.51 16.44 3.83
N PHE A 318 2.81 15.18 3.49
CA PHE A 318 3.87 14.41 4.14
C PHE A 318 5.24 15.05 3.96
N TYR A 319 5.57 15.50 2.74
CA TYR A 319 6.82 16.19 2.47
C TYR A 319 6.92 17.51 3.24
N ASP A 320 5.83 18.28 3.33
CA ASP A 320 5.78 19.49 4.16
C ASP A 320 6.01 19.20 5.65
N VAL A 321 5.50 18.08 6.18
CA VAL A 321 5.78 17.63 7.55
C VAL A 321 7.26 17.32 7.70
N LEU A 322 7.85 16.54 6.79
CA LEU A 322 9.28 16.24 6.77
C LEU A 322 10.13 17.52 6.78
N VAL A 323 9.82 18.46 5.89
CA VAL A 323 10.52 19.76 5.83
C VAL A 323 10.30 20.53 7.12
N GLY A 324 9.09 20.59 7.66
CA GLY A 324 8.81 21.27 8.92
C GLY A 324 9.62 20.72 10.10
N VAL A 325 9.72 19.39 10.20
CA VAL A 325 10.55 18.72 11.22
C VAL A 325 12.03 19.03 11.00
N PHE A 326 12.50 19.01 9.75
CA PHE A 326 13.89 19.38 9.41
C PHE A 326 14.23 20.81 9.78
N GLU A 327 13.37 21.77 9.41
CA GLU A 327 13.52 23.18 9.77
C GLU A 327 13.54 23.38 11.28
N HIS A 328 12.70 22.65 12.02
CA HIS A 328 12.72 22.67 13.49
C HIS A 328 14.05 22.16 14.05
N LEU A 329 14.49 20.96 13.64
CA LEU A 329 15.68 20.32 14.19
C LEU A 329 16.97 21.06 13.83
N LYS A 330 17.09 21.58 12.60
CA LYS A 330 18.32 22.24 12.12
C LYS A 330 18.64 23.54 12.86
N THR A 331 17.70 24.09 13.62
CA THR A 331 17.97 25.22 14.53
C THR A 331 18.94 24.87 15.67
N SER A 332 19.09 23.59 15.99
CA SER A 332 19.85 23.11 17.16
C SER A 332 20.93 22.08 16.82
N MET A 333 21.03 21.64 15.57
CA MET A 333 22.01 20.64 15.13
C MET A 333 22.41 20.81 13.65
N PRO A 334 23.55 20.23 13.21
CA PRO A 334 23.96 20.29 11.81
C PRO A 334 22.89 19.76 10.85
N GLU A 335 22.72 20.41 9.70
CA GLU A 335 21.66 20.09 8.72
C GLU A 335 21.63 18.62 8.32
N ARG A 336 22.79 18.01 8.06
CA ARG A 336 22.88 16.58 7.73
C ARG A 336 22.29 15.69 8.84
N ILE A 337 22.58 15.99 10.11
CA ILE A 337 22.05 15.24 11.24
C ILE A 337 20.55 15.51 11.41
N ALA A 338 20.15 16.78 11.25
CA ALA A 338 18.74 17.18 11.31
C ALA A 338 17.93 16.38 10.29
N LEU A 339 18.38 16.28 9.04
CA LEU A 339 17.66 15.59 7.98
C LEU A 339 17.54 14.09 8.22
N HIS A 340 18.60 13.40 8.67
CA HIS A 340 18.50 11.99 9.04
C HIS A 340 17.50 11.76 10.18
N ARG A 341 17.50 12.64 11.20
CA ARG A 341 16.53 12.55 12.29
C ARG A 341 15.11 12.85 11.83
N SER A 342 14.91 13.84 10.97
CA SER A 342 13.60 14.15 10.39
C SER A 342 13.03 12.95 9.63
N ARG A 343 13.87 12.30 8.80
CA ARG A 343 13.51 11.06 8.10
C ARG A 343 13.07 9.98 9.09
N ASP A 344 13.86 9.72 10.14
CA ASP A 344 13.53 8.65 11.09
C ASP A 344 12.29 8.94 11.93
N MET A 345 12.09 10.21 12.33
CA MET A 345 10.89 10.63 13.05
C MET A 345 9.65 10.48 12.18
N VAL A 346 9.69 10.97 10.94
CA VAL A 346 8.56 10.92 10.03
C VAL A 346 8.27 9.51 9.53
N GLY A 347 9.30 8.68 9.28
CA GLY A 347 9.15 7.27 8.95
C GLY A 347 8.53 6.46 10.09
N THR A 348 8.95 6.70 11.33
CA THR A 348 8.33 6.10 12.54
C THR A 348 6.87 6.53 12.67
N MET A 349 6.56 7.81 12.46
CA MET A 349 5.18 8.30 12.49
C MET A 349 4.32 7.68 11.39
N LEU A 350 4.82 7.57 10.15
CA LEU A 350 4.10 6.95 9.04
C LEU A 350 3.75 5.49 9.35
N MET A 351 4.74 4.71 9.80
CA MET A 351 4.53 3.30 10.12
C MET A 351 3.52 3.12 11.26
N CYS A 352 3.66 3.87 12.36
CA CYS A 352 2.70 3.81 13.46
C CYS A 352 1.30 4.34 13.05
N ALA A 353 1.24 5.36 12.20
CA ALA A 353 -0.02 5.91 11.68
C ALA A 353 -0.78 4.84 10.89
N ILE A 354 -0.14 4.11 9.97
CA ILE A 354 -0.84 3.04 9.24
C ILE A 354 -1.26 1.89 10.16
N GLU A 355 -0.55 1.62 11.27
CA GLU A 355 -0.97 0.64 12.28
C GLU A 355 -2.13 1.13 13.16
N CYS A 356 -2.35 2.44 13.27
CA CYS A 356 -3.44 3.08 14.01
C CYS A 356 -4.64 3.52 13.16
N ALA A 357 -4.46 3.62 11.84
CA ALA A 357 -5.45 4.14 10.89
C ALA A 357 -6.69 3.24 10.78
N PRO A 358 -7.77 3.72 10.12
CA PRO A 358 -8.95 2.89 9.82
C PRO A 358 -8.55 1.55 9.19
N VAL A 359 -9.33 0.51 9.42
CA VAL A 359 -9.00 -0.84 8.89
C VAL A 359 -9.29 -0.99 7.39
N GLY A 360 -10.19 -0.18 6.83
CA GLY A 360 -10.65 -0.25 5.43
C GLY A 360 -10.84 1.14 4.84
N GLU A 361 -12.08 1.52 4.53
CA GLU A 361 -12.43 2.85 4.02
C GLU A 361 -11.89 3.97 4.93
N LEU A 362 -11.33 4.99 4.30
CA LEU A 362 -10.76 6.17 4.96
C LEU A 362 -10.83 7.39 4.03
N ASP A 363 -10.77 8.57 4.64
CA ASP A 363 -10.34 9.80 3.97
C ASP A 363 -8.99 10.31 4.53
N PHE A 364 -8.43 11.34 3.90
CA PHE A 364 -7.15 11.90 4.35
C PHE A 364 -7.22 12.57 5.72
N SER A 365 -8.40 12.99 6.19
CA SER A 365 -8.57 13.52 7.54
C SER A 365 -8.44 12.40 8.59
N ASP A 366 -8.93 11.19 8.27
CA ASP A 366 -8.75 10.00 9.12
C ASP A 366 -7.26 9.63 9.23
N MET A 367 -6.53 9.66 8.12
CA MET A 367 -5.09 9.41 8.12
C MET A 367 -4.30 10.52 8.86
N ALA A 368 -4.67 11.79 8.70
CA ALA A 368 -4.07 12.89 9.46
C ALA A 368 -4.25 12.72 10.98
N ARG A 369 -5.42 12.25 11.42
CA ARG A 369 -5.66 11.88 12.84
C ARG A 369 -4.76 10.72 13.28
N ALA A 370 -4.56 9.71 12.43
CA ALA A 370 -3.63 8.61 12.72
C ALA A 370 -2.17 9.10 12.87
N PHE A 371 -1.72 10.06 12.05
CA PHE A 371 -0.43 10.72 12.21
C PHE A 371 -0.31 11.49 13.52
N LEU A 372 -1.36 12.20 13.94
CA LEU A 372 -1.40 12.88 15.24
C LEU A 372 -1.32 11.89 16.41
N ALA A 373 -2.00 10.75 16.31
CA ALA A 373 -1.92 9.68 17.30
C ALA A 373 -0.51 9.09 17.39
N ALA A 374 0.13 8.82 16.24
CA ALA A 374 1.50 8.31 16.16
C ALA A 374 2.51 9.32 16.73
N ALA A 375 2.40 10.60 16.35
CA ALA A 375 3.24 11.67 16.85
C ALA A 375 3.10 11.81 18.37
N ARG A 376 1.89 11.74 18.92
CA ARG A 376 1.68 11.81 20.38
C ARG A 376 2.46 10.74 21.15
N VAL A 377 2.59 9.53 20.58
CA VAL A 377 3.29 8.41 21.22
C VAL A 377 4.81 8.49 21.04
N HIS A 378 5.28 8.85 19.84
CA HIS A 378 6.70 8.74 19.49
C HIS A 378 7.44 10.09 19.43
N HIS A 379 6.77 11.15 18.98
CA HIS A 379 7.38 12.43 18.57
C HIS A 379 6.44 13.63 18.84
N ALA A 380 6.04 13.80 20.11
CA ALA A 380 5.01 14.77 20.50
C ALA A 380 5.42 16.23 20.20
N ASP A 381 6.72 16.49 20.10
CA ASP A 381 7.32 17.77 19.68
C ASP A 381 6.97 18.17 18.24
N THR A 382 6.53 17.22 17.41
CA THR A 382 6.13 17.48 16.02
C THR A 382 4.64 17.80 15.83
N LEU A 383 3.83 17.73 16.90
CA LEU A 383 2.38 17.90 16.83
C LEU A 383 1.94 19.23 16.21
N ASP A 384 2.59 20.34 16.58
CA ASP A 384 2.24 21.65 16.03
C ASP A 384 2.58 21.77 14.53
N ILE A 385 3.65 21.12 14.07
CA ILE A 385 4.04 21.06 12.65
C ILE A 385 2.96 20.29 11.87
N LEU A 386 2.56 19.11 12.36
CA LEU A 386 1.49 18.31 11.75
C LEU A 386 0.17 19.09 11.64
N LYS A 387 -0.25 19.71 12.75
CA LYS A 387 -1.46 20.54 12.79
C LYS A 387 -1.41 21.68 11.78
N GLN A 388 -0.29 22.39 11.70
CA GLN A 388 -0.12 23.49 10.77
C GLN A 388 -0.18 23.01 9.31
N VAL A 389 0.51 21.92 8.98
CA VAL A 389 0.55 21.41 7.60
C VAL A 389 -0.82 20.90 7.16
N PHE A 390 -1.48 20.06 7.98
CA PHE A 390 -2.79 19.52 7.62
C PHE A 390 -3.86 20.61 7.50
N ASP A 391 -3.81 21.65 8.33
CA ASP A 391 -4.71 22.80 8.24
C ASP A 391 -4.44 23.62 6.96
N ALA A 392 -3.18 23.91 6.66
CA ALA A 392 -2.79 24.65 5.45
C ALA A 392 -3.22 23.93 4.15
N ARG A 393 -3.19 22.59 4.17
CA ARG A 393 -3.61 21.68 3.09
C ARG A 393 -5.13 21.43 3.07
N GLY A 394 -5.87 21.90 4.07
CA GLY A 394 -7.31 21.64 4.21
C GLY A 394 -7.66 20.18 4.46
N ILE A 395 -6.71 19.36 4.92
CA ILE A 395 -6.90 17.93 5.20
C ILE A 395 -7.58 17.73 6.56
N LEU A 396 -7.13 18.45 7.58
CA LEU A 396 -7.69 18.42 8.93
C LEU A 396 -7.48 19.79 9.56
N SER A 397 -8.57 20.43 9.99
CA SER A 397 -8.47 21.77 10.58
C SER A 397 -7.72 21.73 11.91
N ARG A 398 -7.07 22.84 12.29
CA ARG A 398 -6.38 22.92 13.59
C ARG A 398 -7.33 22.64 14.76
N ALA A 399 -8.58 23.10 14.67
CA ALA A 399 -9.59 22.85 15.69
C ALA A 399 -9.95 21.36 15.82
N ASP A 400 -10.12 20.66 14.70
CA ASP A 400 -10.40 19.22 14.71
C ASP A 400 -9.20 18.40 15.18
N ALA A 401 -7.99 18.84 14.83
CA ALA A 401 -6.75 18.24 15.29
C ALA A 401 -6.56 18.40 16.81
N ASP A 402 -6.80 19.60 17.35
CA ASP A 402 -6.78 19.87 18.79
C ASP A 402 -7.85 19.06 19.52
N ALA A 403 -9.07 18.97 18.98
CA ALA A 403 -10.14 18.14 19.52
C ALA A 403 -9.79 16.65 19.50
N HIS A 404 -9.13 16.17 18.45
CA HIS A 404 -8.69 14.78 18.36
C HIS A 404 -7.61 14.45 19.41
N ILE A 405 -6.62 15.32 19.61
CA ILE A 405 -5.62 15.14 20.67
C ILE A 405 -6.26 15.12 22.06
N ALA A 406 -7.16 16.07 22.34
CA ALA A 406 -7.90 16.10 23.60
C ALA A 406 -8.74 14.84 23.81
N TYR A 407 -9.36 14.30 22.75
CA TYR A 407 -10.05 13.02 22.80
C TYR A 407 -9.11 11.87 23.17
N LEU A 408 -7.92 11.79 22.55
CA LEU A 408 -6.94 10.76 22.86
C LEU A 408 -6.39 10.86 24.30
N GLU A 409 -6.29 12.07 24.85
CA GLU A 409 -5.88 12.32 26.25
C GLU A 409 -6.96 11.93 27.26
N ALA A 410 -8.24 12.05 26.85
CA ALA A 410 -9.40 11.71 27.67
C ALA A 410 -9.85 10.24 27.54
N LEU A 411 -9.08 9.38 26.86
CA LEU A 411 -9.39 7.96 26.73
C LEU A 411 -9.50 7.30 28.12
N PRO A 412 -10.43 6.33 28.30
CA PRO A 412 -10.56 5.61 29.55
C PRO A 412 -9.30 4.80 29.85
N ASP A 413 -9.06 4.49 31.13
CA ASP A 413 -8.01 3.55 31.55
C ASP A 413 -8.43 2.10 31.23
N LEU A 414 -8.46 1.79 29.94
CA LEU A 414 -8.69 0.46 29.40
C LEU A 414 -7.33 -0.21 29.17
N ARG A 415 -7.19 -1.45 29.67
CA ARG A 415 -5.94 -2.22 29.57
C ARG A 415 -6.10 -3.48 28.74
N LEU A 416 -5.10 -3.78 27.93
CA LEU A 416 -5.04 -5.01 27.15
C LEU A 416 -4.76 -6.20 28.07
N PRO A 417 -5.60 -7.25 28.08
CA PRO A 417 -5.35 -8.41 28.93
C PRO A 417 -4.30 -9.34 28.31
N GLU A 418 -3.53 -10.03 29.15
CA GLU A 418 -2.50 -11.00 28.72
C GLU A 418 -3.06 -12.17 27.89
N ALA A 419 -4.37 -12.43 27.95
CA ALA A 419 -5.02 -13.61 27.40
C ALA A 419 -5.52 -13.48 25.94
N ILE A 420 -5.26 -12.37 25.23
CA ILE A 420 -5.68 -12.24 23.83
C ILE A 420 -4.73 -13.01 22.90
N ASN A 421 -5.03 -14.29 22.71
CA ASN A 421 -4.27 -15.21 21.86
C ASN A 421 -5.14 -15.89 20.78
N SER A 422 -6.36 -15.40 20.59
CA SER A 422 -7.30 -15.93 19.60
C SER A 422 -8.36 -14.89 19.24
N ALA A 423 -8.96 -15.05 18.06
CA ALA A 423 -10.11 -14.24 17.64
C ALA A 423 -11.27 -14.31 18.66
N LEU A 424 -11.52 -15.48 19.27
CA LEU A 424 -12.54 -15.62 20.32
C LEU A 424 -12.21 -14.80 21.57
N ALA A 425 -10.95 -14.79 22.00
CA ALA A 425 -10.52 -13.97 23.14
C ALA A 425 -10.69 -12.47 22.84
N ALA A 426 -10.29 -12.04 21.64
CA ALA A 426 -10.47 -10.66 21.20
C ALA A 426 -11.95 -10.24 21.07
N ALA A 427 -12.80 -11.12 20.54
CA ALA A 427 -14.24 -10.88 20.47
C ALA A 427 -14.87 -10.74 21.87
N ARG A 428 -14.43 -11.55 22.84
CA ARG A 428 -14.88 -11.42 24.23
C ARG A 428 -14.45 -10.09 24.84
N PHE A 429 -13.17 -9.73 24.70
CA PHE A 429 -12.65 -8.45 25.20
C PHE A 429 -13.34 -7.25 24.57
N LEU A 430 -13.64 -7.32 23.27
CA LEU A 430 -14.43 -6.31 22.57
C LEU A 430 -15.80 -6.10 23.26
N GLU A 431 -16.53 -7.19 23.50
CA GLU A 431 -17.87 -7.17 24.08
C GLU A 431 -17.89 -6.71 25.54
N THR A 432 -17.00 -7.26 26.36
CA THR A 432 -17.09 -7.09 27.82
C THR A 432 -16.43 -5.81 28.31
N GLU A 433 -15.38 -5.35 27.64
CA GLU A 433 -14.56 -4.22 28.11
C GLU A 433 -14.57 -3.05 27.11
N VAL A 434 -14.26 -3.30 25.84
CA VAL A 434 -14.03 -2.23 24.85
C VAL A 434 -15.32 -1.46 24.52
N ILE A 435 -16.39 -2.17 24.12
CA ILE A 435 -17.66 -1.52 23.74
C ILE A 435 -18.23 -0.70 24.90
N PRO A 436 -18.32 -1.22 26.15
CA PRO A 436 -18.77 -0.42 27.29
C PRO A 436 -17.86 0.76 27.61
N ALA A 437 -16.54 0.57 27.63
CA ALA A 437 -15.59 1.63 28.00
C ALA A 437 -15.57 2.78 26.99
N LEU A 438 -15.63 2.45 25.70
CA LEU A 438 -15.62 3.43 24.61
C LEU A 438 -17.02 3.91 24.20
N LYS A 439 -18.08 3.35 24.81
CA LYS A 439 -19.48 3.64 24.50
C LYS A 439 -19.80 3.47 23.01
N LEU A 440 -19.24 2.43 22.39
CA LEU A 440 -19.49 2.10 20.99
C LEU A 440 -20.94 1.62 20.82
N PRO A 441 -21.56 1.78 19.64
CA PRO A 441 -22.90 1.26 19.38
C PRO A 441 -22.95 -0.25 19.62
N ALA A 442 -23.89 -0.74 20.44
CA ALA A 442 -23.99 -2.16 20.79
C ALA A 442 -24.22 -3.07 19.57
N GLU A 443 -24.91 -2.54 18.56
CA GLU A 443 -25.20 -3.20 17.28
C GLU A 443 -24.00 -3.15 16.29
N SER A 444 -22.84 -2.64 16.70
CA SER A 444 -21.66 -2.60 15.82
C SER A 444 -21.26 -4.01 15.43
N ASP A 445 -21.35 -4.35 14.14
CA ASP A 445 -20.98 -5.66 13.61
C ASP A 445 -19.45 -5.76 13.42
N LEU A 446 -18.72 -5.63 14.53
CA LEU A 446 -17.27 -5.67 14.58
C LEU A 446 -16.79 -7.11 14.78
N THR A 447 -15.91 -7.53 13.88
CA THR A 447 -15.34 -8.86 13.81
C THR A 447 -13.82 -8.79 14.00
N PRO A 448 -13.21 -9.59 14.90
CA PRO A 448 -11.77 -9.60 15.08
C PRO A 448 -11.02 -9.85 13.77
N LEU A 449 -10.04 -8.99 13.48
CA LEU A 449 -9.21 -9.04 12.27
C LEU A 449 -7.80 -9.51 12.60
N ALA A 450 -7.09 -8.79 13.46
CA ALA A 450 -5.72 -9.12 13.88
C ALA A 450 -5.39 -8.57 15.29
N ALA A 451 -4.39 -9.17 15.92
CA ALA A 451 -3.80 -8.75 17.19
C ALA A 451 -2.30 -9.05 17.25
N TYR A 452 -1.46 -8.03 17.32
CA TYR A 452 -0.01 -8.23 17.38
C TYR A 452 0.66 -7.25 18.34
N ARG A 453 1.87 -7.60 18.79
CA ARG A 453 2.71 -6.75 19.65
C ARG A 453 4.11 -6.64 19.07
N ASN A 454 4.61 -5.41 18.92
CA ASN A 454 5.97 -5.18 18.46
C ASN A 454 7.00 -5.33 19.61
N ALA A 455 8.29 -5.31 19.28
CA ALA A 455 9.34 -5.47 20.29
C ALA A 455 9.48 -4.27 21.24
N SER A 456 8.84 -3.12 20.97
CA SER A 456 8.74 -2.02 21.94
C SER A 456 7.63 -2.23 22.97
N GLY A 457 6.82 -3.28 22.81
CA GLY A 457 5.68 -3.57 23.67
C GLY A 457 4.38 -2.90 23.24
N THR A 458 4.38 -2.09 22.17
CA THR A 458 3.15 -1.53 21.61
C THR A 458 2.33 -2.65 20.97
N ALA A 459 1.05 -2.74 21.35
CA ALA A 459 0.14 -3.75 20.84
C ALA A 459 -1.00 -3.12 20.06
N TYR A 460 -1.45 -3.80 19.02
CA TYR A 460 -2.53 -3.36 18.15
C TYR A 460 -3.61 -4.42 18.08
N LEU A 461 -4.86 -3.99 18.12
CA LEU A 461 -6.04 -4.83 17.99
C LEU A 461 -6.95 -4.24 16.92
N THR A 462 -7.23 -4.99 15.87
CA THR A 462 -8.11 -4.55 14.78
C THR A 462 -9.36 -5.42 14.70
N PHE A 463 -10.47 -4.76 14.40
CA PHE A 463 -11.76 -5.38 14.13
C PHE A 463 -12.33 -4.74 12.88
N PHE A 464 -12.92 -5.55 12.01
CA PHE A 464 -13.55 -5.05 10.79
C PHE A 464 -15.06 -5.23 10.82
N SER A 465 -15.73 -4.43 10.02
CA SER A 465 -17.14 -4.48 9.67
C SER A 465 -17.22 -4.28 8.17
N HIS A 466 -18.32 -4.73 7.55
CA HIS A 466 -18.51 -4.52 6.12
C HIS A 466 -19.91 -3.98 5.84
N ARG A 467 -20.05 -3.26 4.73
CA ARG A 467 -21.33 -2.76 4.24
C ARG A 467 -21.43 -3.10 2.76
N ARG A 468 -22.44 -3.88 2.41
CA ARG A 468 -22.76 -4.22 1.03
C ARG A 468 -23.44 -3.05 0.33
N ILE A 469 -22.87 -2.62 -0.79
CA ILE A 469 -23.38 -1.53 -1.64
C ILE A 469 -23.97 -2.16 -2.90
N THR A 470 -25.31 -2.23 -2.99
CA THR A 470 -25.98 -2.71 -4.19
C THR A 470 -25.96 -1.64 -5.28
N LEU A 471 -25.46 -2.00 -6.46
CA LEU A 471 -25.48 -1.17 -7.65
C LEU A 471 -26.90 -1.18 -8.23
N LYS A 472 -27.56 -0.02 -8.25
CA LYS A 472 -28.93 0.10 -8.76
C LYS A 472 -29.07 1.28 -9.71
N GLY A 473 -29.63 1.01 -10.88
CA GLY A 473 -29.98 2.00 -11.89
C GLY A 473 -29.24 1.81 -13.21
N LYS A 474 -29.79 2.44 -14.26
CA LYS A 474 -29.31 2.31 -15.64
C LYS A 474 -27.85 2.73 -15.83
N GLN A 475 -27.33 3.60 -14.96
CA GLN A 475 -25.94 4.06 -14.97
C GLN A 475 -24.93 2.93 -14.79
N TYR A 476 -25.31 1.82 -14.14
CA TYR A 476 -24.44 0.66 -13.94
C TYR A 476 -24.51 -0.36 -15.09
N LYS A 477 -25.24 -0.08 -16.18
CA LYS A 477 -25.33 -0.92 -17.39
C LYS A 477 -25.63 -2.39 -17.03
N GLN A 478 -24.81 -3.33 -17.51
CA GLN A 478 -24.94 -4.77 -17.25
C GLN A 478 -24.61 -5.19 -15.81
N PHE A 479 -23.97 -4.31 -15.04
CA PHE A 479 -23.61 -4.52 -13.62
C PHE A 479 -24.74 -4.11 -12.65
N ASP A 480 -25.86 -3.59 -13.15
CA ASP A 480 -27.04 -3.31 -12.34
C ASP A 480 -27.49 -4.57 -11.58
N GLY A 481 -27.78 -4.45 -10.29
CA GLY A 481 -28.12 -5.57 -9.41
C GLY A 481 -26.92 -6.37 -8.89
N SER A 482 -25.69 -6.06 -9.31
CA SER A 482 -24.47 -6.50 -8.62
C SER A 482 -24.22 -5.67 -7.35
N HIS A 483 -23.20 -6.03 -6.57
CA HIS A 483 -22.78 -5.25 -5.40
C HIS A 483 -21.26 -5.07 -5.32
N VAL A 484 -20.86 -4.08 -4.54
CA VAL A 484 -19.48 -3.85 -4.05
C VAL A 484 -19.54 -3.96 -2.53
N ASP A 485 -18.56 -4.63 -1.91
CA ASP A 485 -18.42 -4.64 -0.45
C ASP A 485 -17.44 -3.54 -0.04
N ALA A 486 -17.85 -2.70 0.92
CA ALA A 486 -17.00 -1.68 1.53
C ALA A 486 -16.68 -2.10 2.97
N PHE A 487 -15.50 -1.74 3.48
CA PHE A 487 -15.02 -2.20 4.78
C PHE A 487 -14.76 -1.03 5.73
N GLY A 488 -15.15 -1.16 6.99
CA GLY A 488 -14.81 -0.20 8.05
C GLY A 488 -14.44 -0.96 9.32
N GLY A 489 -14.29 -0.29 10.45
CA GLY A 489 -14.10 -1.01 11.70
C GLY A 489 -13.48 -0.22 12.84
N LEU A 490 -12.69 -0.92 13.64
CA LEU A 490 -12.06 -0.42 14.85
C LEU A 490 -10.59 -0.82 14.87
N THR A 491 -9.72 0.16 15.08
CA THR A 491 -8.30 -0.05 15.41
C THR A 491 -8.04 0.47 16.82
N LEU A 492 -7.39 -0.34 17.65
CA LEU A 492 -6.95 0.01 19.00
C LEU A 492 -5.43 -0.09 19.06
N MET A 493 -4.78 0.90 19.67
CA MET A 493 -3.36 0.85 20.02
C MET A 493 -3.20 0.91 21.53
N PHE A 494 -2.40 0.00 22.08
CA PHE A 494 -2.03 -0.07 23.49
C PHE A 494 -0.52 0.13 23.63
N GLY A 495 -0.12 0.87 24.68
CA GLY A 495 1.29 1.10 24.98
C GLY A 495 1.96 -0.14 25.59
N ALA A 496 3.26 -0.03 25.86
CA ALA A 496 4.03 -1.06 26.56
C ALA A 496 3.57 -1.33 28.00
N ASP A 497 2.81 -0.41 28.58
CA ASP A 497 2.12 -0.54 29.87
C ASP A 497 0.71 -1.15 29.75
N ASP A 498 0.39 -1.68 28.57
CA ASP A 498 -0.90 -2.23 28.16
C ASP A 498 -2.06 -1.23 28.21
N ARG A 499 -1.81 0.05 28.47
CA ARG A 499 -2.86 1.08 28.52
C ARG A 499 -3.24 1.52 27.13
N LEU A 500 -4.52 1.76 26.89
CA LEU A 500 -5.04 2.27 25.62
C LEU A 500 -4.45 3.65 25.29
N GLN A 501 -3.84 3.77 24.12
CA GLN A 501 -3.18 4.98 23.62
C GLN A 501 -3.84 5.53 22.34
N SER A 502 -4.57 4.73 21.57
CA SER A 502 -5.33 5.25 20.44
C SER A 502 -6.55 4.39 20.12
N VAL A 503 -7.58 5.06 19.60
CA VAL A 503 -8.82 4.46 19.13
C VAL A 503 -9.19 5.10 17.81
N CYS A 504 -9.33 4.27 16.77
CA CYS A 504 -9.90 4.66 15.50
C CYS A 504 -11.13 3.80 15.20
N TYR A 505 -12.31 4.26 15.59
CA TYR A 505 -13.59 3.68 15.19
C TYR A 505 -14.13 4.41 13.96
N ARG A 506 -14.10 3.73 12.80
CA ARG A 506 -14.49 4.29 11.51
C ARG A 506 -15.31 3.26 10.73
N PRO A 507 -16.63 3.15 10.96
CA PRO A 507 -17.51 2.31 10.13
C PRO A 507 -17.67 2.91 8.73
N VAL A 508 -18.21 2.12 7.79
CA VAL A 508 -18.54 2.61 6.44
C VAL A 508 -19.69 3.62 6.53
N THR A 509 -19.39 4.87 6.19
CA THR A 509 -20.34 5.99 6.24
C THR A 509 -21.20 6.05 4.97
N ASP A 510 -22.28 6.83 5.03
CA ASP A 510 -23.09 7.10 3.84
C ASP A 510 -22.31 7.90 2.76
N SER A 511 -21.32 8.70 3.18
CA SER A 511 -20.42 9.38 2.25
C SER A 511 -19.56 8.36 1.48
N ASP A 512 -18.99 7.37 2.17
CA ASP A 512 -18.20 6.31 1.52
C ASP A 512 -19.06 5.55 0.51
N VAL A 513 -20.30 5.18 0.89
CA VAL A 513 -21.25 4.49 -0.01
C VAL A 513 -21.54 5.32 -1.26
N TYR A 514 -21.78 6.62 -1.09
CA TYR A 514 -22.02 7.52 -2.21
C TYR A 514 -20.80 7.61 -3.15
N GLN A 515 -19.61 7.86 -2.60
CA GLN A 515 -18.38 8.03 -3.36
C GLN A 515 -17.97 6.76 -4.10
N ILE A 516 -18.08 5.59 -3.44
CA ILE A 516 -17.84 4.28 -4.05
C ILE A 516 -18.82 4.06 -5.20
N GLY A 517 -20.10 4.42 -5.04
CA GLY A 517 -21.08 4.33 -6.13
C GLY A 517 -20.69 5.18 -7.35
N VAL A 518 -20.25 6.42 -7.12
CA VAL A 518 -19.78 7.32 -8.18
C VAL A 518 -18.53 6.77 -8.87
N GLN A 519 -17.51 6.37 -8.12
CA GLN A 519 -16.28 5.81 -8.70
C GLN A 519 -16.53 4.51 -9.45
N THR A 520 -17.37 3.62 -8.91
CA THR A 520 -17.78 2.39 -9.60
C THR A 520 -18.42 2.69 -10.95
N ARG A 521 -19.30 3.70 -11.01
CA ARG A 521 -19.90 4.16 -12.26
C ARG A 521 -18.83 4.67 -13.23
N GLU A 522 -17.88 5.47 -12.76
CA GLU A 522 -16.79 6.00 -13.60
C GLU A 522 -15.92 4.87 -14.17
N LEU A 523 -15.56 3.86 -13.38
CA LEU A 523 -14.85 2.68 -13.88
C LEU A 523 -15.64 1.95 -14.98
N ILE A 524 -16.97 1.84 -14.84
CA ILE A 524 -17.86 1.26 -15.86
C ILE A 524 -17.96 2.12 -17.12
N GLU A 525 -17.97 3.45 -16.96
CA GLU A 525 -18.00 4.41 -18.07
C GLU A 525 -16.71 4.36 -18.88
N HIS A 526 -15.58 4.22 -18.21
CA HIS A 526 -14.24 4.12 -18.81
C HIS A 526 -13.84 2.70 -19.24
N GLY A 527 -14.70 1.70 -19.05
CA GLY A 527 -14.42 0.31 -19.46
C GLY A 527 -13.33 -0.39 -18.64
N LEU A 528 -13.09 0.08 -17.41
CA LEU A 528 -12.04 -0.42 -16.50
C LEU A 528 -12.50 -1.61 -15.63
N ILE A 529 -13.69 -2.15 -15.89
CA ILE A 529 -14.19 -3.37 -15.23
C ILE A 529 -14.08 -4.54 -16.21
N ALA A 530 -13.26 -5.53 -15.87
CA ALA A 530 -13.14 -6.77 -16.61
C ALA A 530 -14.37 -7.67 -16.37
N THR A 531 -14.97 -8.18 -17.46
CA THR A 531 -16.15 -9.07 -17.42
C THR A 531 -15.83 -10.53 -17.72
N HIS A 532 -14.61 -10.84 -18.19
CA HIS A 532 -14.15 -12.19 -18.56
C HIS A 532 -12.67 -12.39 -18.23
N ILE A 533 -12.35 -13.56 -17.69
CA ILE A 533 -11.00 -14.13 -17.75
C ILE A 533 -11.09 -15.31 -18.72
N ASN A 534 -10.82 -15.14 -20.01
CA ASN A 534 -10.81 -16.29 -20.92
C ASN A 534 -9.45 -17.00 -20.84
N GLY A 535 -9.42 -18.31 -21.11
CA GLY A 535 -8.19 -19.12 -21.16
C GLY A 535 -7.20 -18.72 -22.27
N SER A 536 -7.51 -17.66 -23.04
CA SER A 536 -6.64 -16.98 -23.98
C SER A 536 -6.23 -15.58 -23.51
N GLY A 537 -6.36 -15.29 -22.21
CA GLY A 537 -6.23 -13.95 -21.63
C GLY A 537 -7.60 -13.29 -21.46
N LEU A 538 -7.64 -12.23 -20.64
CA LEU A 538 -8.70 -11.24 -20.66
C LEU A 538 -9.01 -10.91 -22.13
N THR A 539 -10.25 -11.09 -22.57
CA THR A 539 -10.68 -10.48 -23.83
C THR A 539 -11.29 -9.13 -23.46
N PRO A 540 -10.56 -8.01 -23.61
CA PRO A 540 -11.19 -6.71 -23.73
C PRO A 540 -12.30 -6.81 -24.77
N GLN A 541 -13.49 -6.30 -24.48
CA GLN A 541 -14.50 -6.09 -25.53
C GLN A 541 -14.07 -5.05 -26.58
N SER A 542 -12.82 -4.57 -26.55
CA SER A 542 -12.26 -3.67 -27.54
C SER A 542 -10.75 -3.82 -27.60
N ARG A 543 -10.19 -3.87 -28.82
CA ARG A 543 -8.76 -3.64 -29.12
C ARG A 543 -8.26 -2.23 -28.72
N MET A 544 -8.79 -1.65 -27.64
CA MET A 544 -8.60 -0.28 -27.16
C MET A 544 -8.68 -0.22 -25.63
N LEU A 545 -8.05 -1.14 -24.91
CA LEU A 545 -7.72 -0.85 -23.51
C LEU A 545 -6.24 -0.46 -23.47
N THR A 546 -6.00 0.84 -23.42
CA THR A 546 -4.71 1.45 -23.12
C THR A 546 -4.32 1.31 -21.65
N GLU A 547 -5.25 0.89 -20.77
CA GLU A 547 -5.08 0.75 -19.33
C GLU A 547 -5.53 -0.63 -18.81
N LYS A 548 -4.83 -1.15 -17.79
CA LYS A 548 -5.18 -2.41 -17.10
C LYS A 548 -6.55 -2.25 -16.39
N PRO A 549 -7.40 -3.29 -16.33
CA PRO A 549 -8.66 -3.21 -15.58
C PRO A 549 -8.40 -2.91 -14.10
N LYS A 550 -9.24 -2.07 -13.50
CA LYS A 550 -9.20 -1.72 -12.06
C LYS A 550 -10.19 -2.53 -11.22
N GLY A 551 -11.16 -3.20 -11.86
CA GLY A 551 -12.08 -4.10 -11.18
C GLY A 551 -12.41 -5.34 -12.00
N LEU A 552 -12.87 -6.39 -11.32
CA LEU A 552 -13.30 -7.65 -11.89
C LEU A 552 -14.75 -7.93 -11.50
N TRP A 553 -15.55 -8.38 -12.47
CA TRP A 553 -16.92 -8.80 -12.25
C TRP A 553 -17.01 -10.31 -12.15
N ILE A 554 -17.39 -10.80 -10.97
CA ILE A 554 -17.42 -12.24 -10.65
C ILE A 554 -18.81 -12.67 -10.14
N PRO A 555 -19.20 -13.93 -10.37
CA PRO A 555 -20.42 -14.47 -9.78
C PRO A 555 -20.28 -14.57 -8.26
N GLU A 556 -21.35 -14.30 -7.52
CA GLU A 556 -21.41 -14.59 -6.08
C GLU A 556 -21.77 -16.08 -5.94
N LEU A 557 -20.79 -16.90 -5.55
CA LEU A 557 -21.00 -18.33 -5.34
C LEU A 557 -21.56 -18.57 -3.93
N PRO A 558 -22.54 -19.47 -3.76
CA PRO A 558 -22.89 -20.00 -2.46
C PRO A 558 -21.65 -20.56 -1.74
N PRO A 559 -21.58 -20.51 -0.40
CA PRO A 559 -20.44 -21.01 0.37
C PRO A 559 -20.14 -22.50 0.12
N ASP A 560 -21.16 -23.25 -0.28
CA ASP A 560 -21.08 -24.71 -0.49
C ASP A 560 -20.92 -25.09 -1.97
N ALA A 561 -20.77 -24.11 -2.87
CA ALA A 561 -20.71 -24.37 -4.31
C ALA A 561 -19.38 -25.06 -4.69
N PRO A 562 -19.40 -26.09 -5.57
CA PRO A 562 -18.19 -26.67 -6.10
C PRO A 562 -17.32 -25.60 -6.78
N LEU A 563 -16.02 -25.60 -6.49
CA LEU A 563 -15.05 -24.67 -7.10
C LEU A 563 -14.97 -24.77 -8.63
N ASP A 564 -15.48 -25.84 -9.22
CA ASP A 564 -15.47 -26.08 -10.66
C ASP A 564 -16.76 -25.55 -11.31
N LEU A 565 -16.71 -24.31 -11.82
CA LEU A 565 -17.73 -23.83 -12.78
C LEU A 565 -17.63 -24.60 -14.13
N PRO A 566 -18.66 -24.58 -14.99
CA PRO A 566 -18.50 -25.06 -16.36
C PRO A 566 -17.57 -24.12 -17.14
N VAL A 567 -16.65 -24.67 -17.94
CA VAL A 567 -15.79 -23.92 -18.89
C VAL A 567 -16.64 -23.14 -19.92
N ASP A 568 -17.92 -23.51 -20.07
CA ASP A 568 -18.91 -22.91 -20.97
C ASP A 568 -19.91 -21.98 -20.25
N ALA A 569 -19.53 -21.37 -19.13
CA ALA A 569 -20.38 -20.41 -18.41
C ALA A 569 -20.81 -19.23 -19.31
N PRO A 570 -22.04 -18.71 -19.18
CA PRO A 570 -22.55 -17.63 -20.03
C PRO A 570 -21.65 -16.39 -19.97
N PRO A 571 -21.64 -15.55 -21.02
CA PRO A 571 -20.80 -14.35 -21.12
C PRO A 571 -21.18 -13.22 -20.13
N THR A 572 -22.01 -13.51 -19.13
CA THR A 572 -22.33 -12.60 -18.02
C THR A 572 -22.41 -13.45 -16.75
N PRO A 573 -21.74 -13.07 -15.65
CA PRO A 573 -21.91 -13.74 -14.37
C PRO A 573 -23.39 -13.80 -14.00
N PRO A 574 -23.93 -14.97 -13.62
CA PRO A 574 -25.30 -15.04 -13.12
C PRO A 574 -25.45 -14.12 -11.91
N LYS A 575 -26.59 -13.43 -11.80
CA LYS A 575 -26.93 -12.67 -10.60
C LYS A 575 -27.40 -13.64 -9.51
N PRO A 576 -26.97 -13.50 -8.25
CA PRO A 576 -26.19 -12.37 -7.73
C PRO A 576 -24.70 -12.42 -8.12
N SER A 577 -24.12 -11.26 -8.36
CA SER A 577 -22.72 -11.08 -8.75
C SER A 577 -22.13 -9.86 -8.05
N LYS A 578 -20.79 -9.78 -7.99
CA LYS A 578 -20.08 -8.71 -7.31
C LYS A 578 -18.93 -8.13 -8.14
N LEU A 579 -18.62 -6.88 -7.84
CA LEU A 579 -17.44 -6.18 -8.32
C LEU A 579 -16.41 -6.16 -7.19
N VAL A 580 -15.20 -6.60 -7.52
CA VAL A 580 -14.03 -6.65 -6.64
C VAL A 580 -12.88 -5.94 -7.32
N LYS A 581 -11.96 -5.34 -6.56
CA LYS A 581 -10.80 -4.65 -7.16
C LYS A 581 -9.89 -5.69 -7.82
N PHE A 582 -9.22 -5.31 -8.90
CA PHE A 582 -8.32 -6.19 -9.62
C PHE A 582 -6.85 -5.94 -9.20
N PRO A 583 -6.01 -6.97 -8.97
CA PRO A 583 -6.29 -8.42 -9.04
C PRO A 583 -6.62 -9.06 -7.66
N VAL A 584 -7.68 -9.87 -7.66
CA VAL A 584 -8.46 -10.37 -6.50
C VAL A 584 -7.75 -11.48 -5.71
N ILE A 585 -7.84 -11.45 -4.37
CA ILE A 585 -7.37 -12.55 -3.49
C ILE A 585 -8.46 -13.24 -2.66
N PHE A 586 -9.50 -12.53 -2.22
CA PHE A 586 -10.42 -13.07 -1.21
C PHE A 586 -11.61 -13.87 -1.75
N ASP A 587 -11.69 -14.03 -3.06
CA ASP A 587 -12.65 -14.93 -3.66
C ASP A 587 -11.92 -15.97 -4.47
N ALA A 588 -12.28 -17.23 -4.23
CA ALA A 588 -11.84 -18.30 -5.09
C ALA A 588 -12.28 -17.95 -6.52
N ILE A 589 -11.31 -17.55 -7.33
CA ILE A 589 -11.40 -17.59 -8.77
C ILE A 589 -11.82 -19.03 -9.10
N PRO A 590 -13.02 -19.26 -9.68
CA PRO A 590 -13.52 -20.61 -9.92
C PRO A 590 -12.47 -21.41 -10.68
N ARG A 591 -12.21 -22.64 -10.23
CA ARG A 591 -11.15 -23.54 -10.70
C ARG A 591 -11.20 -24.03 -12.16
N PRO A 592 -12.19 -23.73 -13.02
CA PRO A 592 -12.01 -23.92 -14.45
C PRO A 592 -11.40 -22.67 -15.10
N LEU A 593 -10.55 -21.93 -14.39
CA LEU A 593 -9.64 -20.95 -14.99
C LEU A 593 -8.24 -21.54 -15.19
N SER A 594 -8.18 -22.85 -15.48
CA SER A 594 -7.00 -23.61 -15.93
C SER A 594 -6.27 -22.95 -17.11
N GLY A 595 -6.97 -22.08 -17.85
CA GLY A 595 -6.39 -21.29 -18.93
C GLY A 595 -5.53 -20.11 -18.49
N PHE A 596 -5.58 -19.59 -17.26
CA PHE A 596 -4.73 -18.46 -16.86
C PHE A 596 -3.26 -18.86 -16.72
N LYS A 597 -3.00 -20.00 -16.06
CA LYS A 597 -1.66 -20.61 -16.00
C LYS A 597 -1.17 -21.01 -17.40
N GLY A 598 -2.04 -21.60 -18.23
CA GLY A 598 -1.73 -21.95 -19.62
C GLY A 598 -1.55 -20.73 -20.54
N TYR A 599 -2.19 -19.60 -20.25
CA TYR A 599 -1.99 -18.33 -20.94
C TYR A 599 -0.63 -17.74 -20.60
N LEU A 600 -0.23 -17.72 -19.31
CA LEU A 600 1.12 -17.28 -18.92
C LEU A 600 2.21 -18.19 -19.51
N GLU A 601 1.99 -19.51 -19.54
CA GLU A 601 2.92 -20.47 -20.16
C GLU A 601 2.95 -20.38 -21.71
N SER A 602 1.82 -20.12 -22.36
CA SER A 602 1.75 -19.94 -23.83
C SER A 602 2.16 -18.55 -24.31
N TRP A 603 1.98 -17.52 -23.48
CA TRP A 603 2.57 -16.19 -23.65
C TRP A 603 4.10 -16.32 -23.59
N ARG A 604 4.63 -17.02 -22.59
CA ARG A 604 6.06 -17.37 -22.48
C ARG A 604 6.60 -18.14 -23.69
N MET A 605 5.82 -19.07 -24.27
CA MET A 605 6.25 -19.84 -25.46
C MET A 605 6.08 -19.11 -26.81
N ARG A 606 5.17 -18.14 -26.92
CA ARG A 606 4.98 -17.35 -28.16
C ARG A 606 6.10 -16.35 -28.43
N TRP A 607 6.81 -15.93 -27.39
CA TRP A 607 7.98 -15.05 -27.48
C TRP A 607 9.30 -15.80 -27.70
N GLN A 608 9.35 -17.12 -27.49
CA GLN A 608 10.54 -17.94 -27.81
C GLN A 608 10.66 -18.30 -29.30
N LYS A 609 9.75 -17.84 -30.17
CA LYS A 609 9.74 -18.11 -31.62
C LYS A 609 9.66 -16.86 -32.50
N ARG A 610 10.00 -15.68 -31.96
CA ARG A 610 10.21 -14.47 -32.77
C ARG A 610 11.55 -13.84 -32.44
#